data_AF-A0AAV8WP32-F1
#
_entry.id   AF-A0AAV8WP32-F1
#
_cell.length_a   1.000
_cell.length_b   1.000
_cell.length_c   1.000
_cell.angle_alpha   90.00
_cell.angle_beta   90.00
_cell.angle_gamma   90.00
#
_symmetry.space_group_name_H-M   'P 1'
#
loop_
_entity.id
_entity.type
_entity.pdbx_description
1 polymer ?
#
loop_
_entity_poly.entity_id
_entity_poly.type
_entity_poly.pdbx_seq_one_letter_code
_entity_poly.pdbx_strand_id
1 'polypeptide(L)'
;MLEIEEKSDISKRGKLLDYIKRENMGVRPKKSNIFSRENIEDFLNEAPDKLLSIKVVLVVGVSGVCRTDELVKIKISDIVCWKKI
;
A
#
# COMPACT_ATOMS: atom_id res chain seq x y z
N MET A 1 13.85 -31.45 -19.29
CA MET A 1 15.21 -31.51 -18.75
C MET A 1 15.82 -30.12 -18.94
N LEU A 2 16.05 -29.39 -17.85
CA LEU A 2 16.61 -28.03 -17.91
C LEU A 2 18.14 -28.17 -17.94
N GLU A 3 18.77 -27.80 -19.05
CA GLU A 3 20.23 -27.75 -19.14
C GLU A 3 20.74 -26.56 -18.32
N ILE A 4 21.63 -26.84 -17.39
CA ILE A 4 22.23 -25.86 -16.49
C ILE A 4 23.47 -25.30 -17.18
N GLU A 5 23.34 -24.12 -17.77
CA GLU A 5 24.49 -23.34 -18.25
C GLU A 5 24.99 -22.41 -17.13
N GLU A 6 26.30 -22.48 -16.86
CA GLU A 6 26.95 -21.65 -15.86
C GLU A 6 26.95 -20.16 -16.27
N LYS A 7 26.54 -19.31 -15.31
CA LYS A 7 26.72 -17.83 -15.31
C LYS A 7 26.01 -17.05 -16.43
N SER A 8 24.77 -17.40 -16.76
CA SER A 8 23.92 -16.50 -17.55
C SER A 8 23.01 -15.64 -16.66
N ASP A 9 22.90 -14.35 -17.00
CA ASP A 9 22.02 -13.41 -16.30
C ASP A 9 20.55 -13.81 -16.49
N ILE A 10 19.92 -14.29 -15.40
CA ILE A 10 18.56 -14.81 -15.37
C ILE A 10 17.54 -13.75 -15.81
N SER A 11 17.86 -12.47 -15.60
CA SER A 11 17.06 -11.32 -15.98
C SER A 11 16.72 -11.29 -17.47
N LYS A 12 17.55 -11.92 -18.32
CA LYS A 12 17.41 -11.94 -19.78
C LYS A 12 16.53 -13.09 -20.29
N ARG A 13 16.16 -14.05 -19.43
CA ARG A 13 15.41 -15.26 -19.82
C ARG A 13 13.94 -15.17 -19.40
N GLY A 14 13.14 -14.39 -20.14
CA GLY A 14 11.73 -14.15 -19.84
C GLY A 14 10.87 -15.43 -19.66
N LYS A 15 11.07 -16.44 -20.52
CA LYS A 15 10.36 -17.74 -20.42
C LYS A 15 10.66 -18.48 -19.12
N LEU A 16 11.89 -18.39 -18.63
CA LEU A 16 12.31 -19.01 -17.38
C LEU A 16 11.72 -18.27 -16.19
N LEU A 17 11.72 -16.93 -16.21
CA LEU A 17 11.07 -16.11 -15.19
C LEU A 17 9.56 -16.38 -15.11
N ASP A 18 8.90 -16.51 -16.26
CA ASP A 18 7.47 -16.82 -16.32
C ASP A 18 7.15 -18.24 -15.85
N TYR A 19 8.07 -19.18 -16.08
CA TYR A 19 7.98 -20.54 -15.53
C TYR A 19 8.14 -20.51 -14.00
N ILE A 20 9.18 -19.84 -13.48
CA ILE A 20 9.41 -19.67 -12.04
C ILE A 20 8.22 -18.97 -11.36
N LYS A 21 7.60 -17.97 -11.99
CA LYS A 21 6.40 -17.30 -11.46
C LYS A 21 5.18 -18.22 -11.43
N ARG A 22 5.03 -19.10 -12.43
CA ARG A 22 3.94 -20.08 -12.51
C ARG A 22 4.13 -21.24 -11.54
N GLU A 23 5.36 -21.71 -11.34
CA GLU A 23 5.71 -22.75 -10.36
C GLU A 23 5.68 -22.22 -8.92
N ASN A 24 5.94 -20.92 -8.70
CA ASN A 24 5.71 -20.25 -7.42
C ASN A 24 4.20 -20.03 -7.10
N MET A 25 3.34 -20.97 -7.48
CA MET A 25 1.94 -21.04 -7.02
C MET A 25 1.92 -21.23 -5.50
N GLY A 26 1.85 -20.13 -4.77
CA GLY A 26 1.76 -20.11 -3.30
C GLY A 26 2.66 -19.09 -2.63
N VAL A 27 3.75 -18.67 -3.28
CA VAL A 27 4.58 -17.56 -2.78
C VAL A 27 3.87 -16.25 -3.13
N ARG A 28 3.00 -15.79 -2.23
CA ARG A 28 2.44 -14.45 -2.35
C ARG A 28 3.60 -13.48 -2.28
N PRO A 29 3.84 -12.63 -3.30
CA PRO A 29 4.79 -11.55 -3.17
C PRO A 29 4.43 -10.78 -1.90
N LYS A 30 5.44 -10.41 -1.10
CA LYS A 30 5.26 -9.71 0.17
C LYS A 30 4.49 -8.42 -0.11
N LYS A 31 3.17 -8.47 0.02
CA LYS A 31 2.33 -7.28 0.05
C LYS A 31 2.78 -6.48 1.26
N SER A 32 2.76 -5.16 1.15
CA SER A 32 2.95 -4.28 2.31
C SER A 32 2.09 -4.77 3.47
N ASN A 33 2.62 -4.70 4.69
CA ASN A 33 1.84 -5.06 5.87
C ASN A 33 0.55 -4.23 5.88
N ILE A 34 -0.57 -4.92 6.12
CA ILE A 34 -1.87 -4.27 6.23
C ILE A 34 -1.98 -3.74 7.65
N PHE A 35 -2.38 -2.48 7.80
CA PHE A 35 -2.69 -1.92 9.11
C PHE A 35 -3.92 -2.63 9.68
N SER A 36 -3.80 -3.16 10.90
CA SER A 36 -4.96 -3.62 11.65
C SER A 36 -5.72 -2.43 12.25
N ARG A 37 -6.90 -2.69 12.79
CA ARG A 37 -7.71 -1.66 13.45
C ARG A 37 -6.99 -1.13 14.69
N GLU A 38 -6.36 -2.02 15.46
CA GLU A 38 -5.58 -1.70 16.66
C GLU A 38 -4.42 -0.76 16.30
N ASN A 39 -3.66 -1.08 15.24
CA ASN A 39 -2.57 -0.22 14.78
C ASN A 39 -3.04 1.21 14.41
N ILE A 40 -4.26 1.35 13.88
CA ILE A 40 -4.84 2.66 13.54
C ILE A 40 -5.25 3.40 14.82
N GLU A 41 -5.91 2.70 15.75
CA GLU A 41 -6.34 3.28 17.03
C GLU A 41 -5.14 3.71 17.87
N ASP A 42 -4.10 2.88 17.99
CA ASP A 42 -2.85 3.19 18.69
C ASP A 42 -2.17 4.42 18.07
N PHE A 43 -2.08 4.49 16.73
CA PHE A 43 -1.51 5.65 16.06
C PHE A 43 -2.32 6.93 16.31
N LEU A 44 -3.65 6.85 16.27
CA LEU A 44 -4.51 8.02 16.48
C LEU A 44 -4.42 8.52 17.93
N ASN A 45 -4.34 7.62 18.90
CA ASN A 45 -4.34 7.96 20.33
C ASN A 45 -2.95 8.34 20.86
N GLU A 46 -1.90 7.61 20.47
CA GLU A 46 -0.59 7.71 21.11
C GLU A 46 0.42 8.57 20.33
N ALA A 47 0.23 8.74 19.01
CA ALA A 47 1.23 9.45 18.22
C ALA A 47 1.29 10.95 18.59
N PRO A 48 2.48 11.58 18.54
CA PRO A 48 2.67 12.97 18.97
C PRO A 48 1.99 13.99 18.05
N ASP A 49 1.66 15.17 18.59
CA ASP A 49 0.95 16.24 17.87
C ASP A 49 1.67 16.76 16.62
N LYS A 50 3.00 16.59 16.54
CA LYS A 50 3.76 16.88 15.31
C LYS A 50 3.27 16.09 14.08
N LEU A 51 2.52 15.00 14.29
CA LEU A 51 1.93 14.17 13.24
C LEU A 51 0.43 14.42 13.04
N LEU A 52 -0.12 15.51 13.59
CA LEU A 52 -1.55 15.81 13.53
C LEU A 52 -2.09 15.83 12.10
N SER A 53 -1.35 16.43 11.16
CA SER A 53 -1.73 16.45 9.74
C SER A 53 -1.84 15.04 9.15
N ILE A 54 -0.93 14.13 9.50
CA ILE A 54 -0.92 12.75 9.04
C ILE A 54 -2.08 11.96 9.67
N LYS A 55 -2.40 12.20 10.94
CA LYS A 55 -3.60 11.62 11.58
C LYS A 55 -4.87 11.99 10.81
N VAL A 56 -5.01 13.27 10.45
CA VAL A 56 -6.16 13.75 9.65
C VAL A 56 -6.20 13.07 8.28
N VAL A 57 -5.07 13.03 7.57
CA VAL A 57 -4.97 12.35 6.25
C VAL A 57 -5.31 10.87 6.35
N LEU A 58 -4.88 10.18 7.41
CA LEU A 58 -5.21 8.79 7.65
C LEU A 58 -6.72 8.59 7.82
N VAL A 59 -7.38 9.39 8.65
CA VAL A 59 -8.84 9.31 8.86
C VAL A 59 -9.58 9.57 7.55
N VAL A 60 -9.21 10.61 6.81
CA VAL A 60 -9.83 10.91 5.50
C VAL A 60 -9.62 9.77 4.52
N GLY A 61 -8.40 9.23 4.43
CA GLY A 61 -8.09 8.12 3.52
C GLY A 61 -8.83 6.83 3.85
N VAL A 62 -8.93 6.49 5.14
CA VAL A 62 -9.64 5.28 5.60
C VAL A 62 -11.16 5.44 5.44
N SER A 63 -11.74 6.57 5.86
CA SER A 63 -13.19 6.81 5.78
C SER A 63 -13.69 7.03 4.35
N GLY A 64 -12.88 7.68 3.50
CA GLY A 64 -13.22 7.93 2.09
C GLY A 64 -12.76 6.83 1.13
N VAL A 65 -11.98 5.84 1.60
CA VAL A 65 -11.33 4.81 0.77
C VAL A 65 -10.49 5.45 -0.35
N CYS A 66 -9.82 6.56 -0.03
CA CYS A 66 -9.09 7.35 -1.02
C CYS A 66 -7.71 6.76 -1.32
N ARG A 67 -7.31 6.81 -2.60
CA ARG A 67 -5.93 6.52 -3.01
C ARG A 67 -5.00 7.67 -2.64
N THR A 68 -3.69 7.39 -2.61
CA THR A 68 -2.67 8.41 -2.31
C THR A 68 -2.72 9.58 -3.29
N ASP A 69 -2.95 9.32 -4.58
CA ASP A 69 -3.01 10.38 -5.59
C ASP A 69 -4.28 11.23 -5.47
N GLU A 70 -5.38 10.67 -4.95
CA GLU A 70 -6.60 11.39 -4.63
C GLU A 70 -6.37 12.28 -3.39
N LEU A 71 -5.78 11.74 -2.32
CA LEU A 71 -5.48 12.49 -1.09
C LEU A 71 -4.58 13.72 -1.33
N VAL A 72 -3.57 13.59 -2.21
CA VAL A 72 -2.66 14.69 -2.54
C VAL A 72 -3.35 15.80 -3.34
N LYS A 73 -4.43 15.49 -4.05
CA LYS A 73 -5.18 16.46 -4.89
C LYS A 73 -6.31 17.16 -4.15
N ILE A 74 -6.65 16.73 -2.93
CA ILE A 74 -7.72 17.33 -2.12
C ILE A 74 -7.37 18.79 -1.83
N LYS A 75 -8.31 19.69 -2.16
CA LYS A 75 -8.23 21.10 -1.79
C LYS A 75 -9.19 21.40 -0.66
N ILE A 76 -8.91 22.47 0.08
CA ILE A 76 -9.79 22.95 1.15
C ILE A 76 -11.19 23.31 0.59
N SER A 77 -11.27 23.74 -0.67
CA SER A 77 -12.54 24.01 -1.37
C SER A 77 -13.44 22.78 -1.52
N ASP A 78 -12.87 21.58 -1.46
CA ASP A 78 -13.59 20.34 -1.70
C ASP A 78 -14.22 19.79 -0.40
N ILE A 79 -13.85 20.36 0.75
CA ILE A 79 -14.33 19.97 2.08
C ILE A 79 -15.63 20.71 2.39
N VAL A 80 -16.74 19.97 2.45
CA VAL A 80 -18.07 20.51 2.78
C VAL A 80 -18.42 20.16 4.22
N CYS A 81 -18.71 21.17 5.04
CA CYS A 81 -19.27 20.97 6.37
C CYS A 81 -20.79 20.81 6.24
N TRP A 82 -21.27 19.56 6.35
CA TRP A 82 -22.70 19.30 6.48
C TRP A 82 -23.15 19.75 7.87
N LYS A 83 -23.73 20.95 7.96
CA LYS A 83 -24.49 21.33 9.15
C LYS A 83 -25.72 20.45 9.20
N LYS A 84 -25.81 19.62 10.24
CA LYS A 84 -27.02 18.87 10.57
C LYS A 84 -28.08 19.90 10.96
N ILE A 85 -29.06 20.10 10.07
CA ILE A 85 -30.32 20.84 10.37
C ILE A 85 -31.12 20.00 11.37
#